data_AF-X1DMD5-F1
#
_entry.id   AF-X1DMD5-F1
#
_cell.length_a   1.000
_cell.length_b   1.000
_cell.length_c   1.000
_cell.angle_alpha   90.00
_cell.angle_beta   90.00
_cell.angle_gamma   90.00
#
_symmetry.space_group_name_H-M   'P 1'
#
loop_
_entity.id
_entity.type
_entity.pdbx_description
1 polymer ?
#
loop_
_entity_poly.entity_id
_entity_poly.type
_entity_poly.pdbx_seq_one_letter_code
_entity_poly.pdbx_strand_id
1 'polypeptide(L)'
;MEKDPVILNGYEKLAEISWKSRFALMKHNWELLGDYFKENTTIMNIMMRHVGFSDGIGLFNNILIKLIEQNSDVYAAKLTGAGGGGSIFALVKPDMIDTVLLSWKEELNKIINKEEYYEALFPEYPLEARNQLKNAQFFKIKIVSGVKKL
;
A
#
# COMPACT_ATOMS: atom_id res chain seq x y z
N MET A 1 11.76 21.86 9.46
CA MET A 1 11.32 20.45 9.60
C MET A 1 11.47 19.92 11.02
N GLU A 2 12.61 20.08 11.71
CA GLU A 2 12.86 19.44 13.03
C GLU A 2 11.88 19.80 14.17
N LYS A 3 11.14 20.90 14.06
CA LYS A 3 10.13 21.32 15.05
C LYS A 3 8.72 21.40 14.47
N ASP A 4 8.51 20.83 13.29
CA ASP A 4 7.21 20.86 12.66
C ASP A 4 6.26 19.91 13.41
N PRO A 5 5.16 20.41 14.00
CA PRO A 5 4.28 19.60 14.84
C PRO A 5 3.58 18.48 14.05
N VAL A 6 3.33 18.67 12.75
CA VAL A 6 2.74 17.62 11.90
C VAL A 6 3.74 16.47 11.74
N ILE A 7 5.02 16.81 11.55
CA ILE A 7 6.09 15.83 11.37
C ILE A 7 6.40 15.11 12.68
N LEU A 8 6.52 15.83 13.79
CA LEU A 8 6.82 15.23 15.09
C LEU A 8 5.70 14.29 15.56
N ASN A 9 4.45 14.76 15.56
CA ASN A 9 3.29 13.94 15.92
C ASN A 9 3.12 12.74 14.96
N GLY A 10 3.39 12.94 13.67
CA GLY A 10 3.41 11.86 12.69
C GLY A 10 4.42 10.76 13.07
N TYR A 11 5.67 11.13 13.35
CA TYR A 11 6.69 10.16 13.76
C TYR A 11 6.40 9.48 15.10
N GLU A 12 5.84 10.20 16.08
CA GLU A 12 5.40 9.60 17.35
C GLU A 12 4.34 8.51 17.13
N LYS A 13 3.32 8.79 16.32
CA LYS A 13 2.29 7.80 15.97
C LYS A 13 2.86 6.64 15.16
N LEU A 14 3.75 6.89 14.21
CA LEU A 14 4.41 5.83 13.44
C LEU A 14 5.24 4.91 14.34
N ALA A 15 5.94 5.47 15.33
CA ALA A 15 6.67 4.70 16.33
C ALA A 15 5.71 3.85 17.18
N GLU A 16 4.55 4.42 17.55
CA GLU A 16 3.52 3.70 18.29
C GLU A 16 2.96 2.50 17.51
N ILE A 17 2.55 2.75 16.26
CA ILE A 17 2.05 1.73 15.34
C ILE A 17 3.09 0.62 15.15
N SER A 18 4.37 0.97 15.04
CA SER A 18 5.46 0.01 14.83
C SER A 18 5.54 -1.03 15.95
N TRP A 19 5.51 -0.60 17.23
CA TRP A 19 5.56 -1.56 18.34
C TRP A 19 4.24 -2.34 18.48
N LYS A 20 3.09 -1.70 18.27
CA LYS A 20 1.79 -2.40 18.29
C LYS A 20 1.67 -3.46 17.20
N SER A 21 2.20 -3.18 16.01
CA SER A 21 2.25 -4.11 14.88
C SER A 21 3.01 -5.39 15.23
N ARG A 22 4.07 -5.31 16.04
CA ARG A 22 4.80 -6.50 16.51
C ARG A 22 3.92 -7.41 17.35
N PHE A 23 3.12 -6.84 18.25
CA PHE A 23 2.19 -7.63 19.06
C PHE A 23 1.06 -8.23 18.24
N ALA A 24 0.52 -7.49 17.27
CA ALA A 24 -0.49 -8.04 16.34
C ALA A 24 0.09 -9.23 15.54
N LEU A 25 1.31 -9.08 15.02
CA LEU A 25 2.02 -10.14 14.32
C LEU A 25 2.26 -11.37 15.21
N MET A 26 2.75 -11.19 16.44
CA MET A 26 2.99 -12.29 17.38
C MET A 26 1.72 -13.03 17.81
N LYS A 27 0.58 -12.32 17.83
CA LYS A 27 -0.73 -12.88 18.13
C LYS A 27 -1.44 -13.46 16.90
N HIS A 28 -0.83 -13.41 15.72
CA HIS A 28 -1.44 -13.77 14.44
C HIS A 28 -2.76 -13.02 14.17
N ASN A 29 -2.90 -11.79 14.68
CA ASN A 29 -4.06 -10.95 14.41
C ASN A 29 -3.82 -10.15 13.13
N TRP A 30 -4.10 -10.78 11.99
CA TRP A 30 -3.84 -10.23 10.66
C TRP A 30 -4.70 -9.03 10.31
N GLU A 31 -5.95 -9.00 10.78
CA GLU A 31 -6.86 -7.85 10.60
C GLU A 31 -6.32 -6.62 11.29
N LEU A 32 -5.97 -6.73 12.59
CA LEU A 32 -5.39 -5.63 13.34
C LEU A 32 -4.03 -5.18 12.77
N LEU A 33 -3.21 -6.13 12.31
CA LEU A 33 -1.97 -5.80 11.62
C LEU A 33 -2.23 -5.01 10.32
N GLY A 34 -3.29 -5.37 9.58
CA GLY A 34 -3.75 -4.65 8.41
C GLY A 34 -4.19 -3.22 8.74
N ASP A 35 -4.97 -3.03 9.81
CA ASP A 35 -5.39 -1.70 10.27
C ASP A 35 -4.19 -0.81 10.59
N TYR A 36 -3.18 -1.35 11.27
CA TYR A 36 -1.93 -0.64 11.52
C TYR A 36 -1.16 -0.27 10.25
N PHE A 37 -1.18 -1.13 9.22
CA PHE A 37 -0.55 -0.81 7.93
C PHE A 37 -1.28 0.32 7.20
N LYS A 38 -2.61 0.32 7.22
CA LYS A 38 -3.43 1.39 6.63
C LYS A 38 -3.18 2.70 7.34
N GLU A 39 -3.21 2.70 8.67
CA GLU A 39 -2.94 3.89 9.48
C GLU A 39 -1.52 4.44 9.23
N ASN A 40 -0.52 3.56 9.14
CA ASN A 40 0.85 3.91 8.77
C ASN A 40 0.92 4.64 7.42
N THR A 41 0.27 4.07 6.39
CA THR A 41 0.20 4.65 5.04
C THR A 41 -0.50 6.01 5.04
N THR A 42 -1.60 6.16 5.80
CA THR A 42 -2.33 7.42 5.94
C THR A 42 -1.46 8.51 6.57
N ILE A 43 -0.78 8.21 7.68
CA ILE A 43 0.11 9.18 8.35
C ILE A 43 1.26 9.59 7.42
N MET A 44 1.89 8.63 6.73
CA MET A 44 2.95 8.92 5.78
C MET A 44 2.47 9.81 4.62
N ASN A 45 1.28 9.55 4.08
CA ASN A 45 0.69 10.39 3.03
C ASN A 45 0.46 11.84 3.52
N ILE A 46 -0.06 12.00 4.75
CA ILE A 46 -0.28 13.32 5.35
C ILE A 46 1.05 14.06 5.52
N MET A 47 2.05 13.41 6.13
CA MET A 47 3.37 14.01 6.36
C MET A 47 4.06 14.40 5.05
N MET A 48 4.01 13.53 4.03
CA MET A 48 4.63 13.80 2.73
C MET A 48 3.95 14.95 2.00
N ARG A 49 2.61 15.03 2.00
CA ARG A 49 1.89 16.18 1.45
C ARG A 49 2.24 17.47 2.18
N HIS A 50 2.34 17.41 3.51
CA HIS A 50 2.69 18.55 4.34
C HIS A 50 4.06 19.14 4.01
N VAL A 51 5.05 18.31 3.66
CA VAL A 51 6.39 18.79 3.25
C VAL A 51 6.52 19.11 1.76
N GLY A 52 5.42 19.11 1.01
CA GLY A 52 5.36 19.58 -0.38
C GLY A 52 5.29 18.49 -1.46
N PHE A 53 5.18 17.21 -1.12
CA PHE A 53 4.92 16.16 -2.10
C PHE A 53 3.41 16.08 -2.39
N SER A 54 2.96 16.66 -3.52
CA SER A 54 1.54 16.73 -3.92
C SER A 54 0.80 15.39 -3.80
N ASP A 55 1.45 14.30 -4.21
CA ASP A 55 0.87 12.96 -4.20
C ASP A 55 1.22 12.14 -2.95
N GLY A 56 1.73 12.76 -1.89
CA GLY A 56 2.13 12.09 -0.66
C GLY A 56 3.22 11.05 -0.89
N ILE A 57 2.93 9.77 -0.64
CA ILE A 57 3.88 8.67 -0.87
C ILE A 57 4.06 8.30 -2.34
N GLY A 58 3.39 9.01 -3.26
CA GLY A 58 3.51 8.87 -4.70
C GLY A 58 2.21 8.44 -5.37
N LEU A 59 1.93 9.05 -6.52
CA LEU A 59 0.70 8.87 -7.28
C LEU A 59 0.41 7.39 -7.60
N PHE A 60 1.36 6.71 -8.25
CA PHE A 60 1.20 5.31 -8.66
C PHE A 60 1.10 4.36 -7.47
N ASN A 61 1.80 4.67 -6.37
CA ASN A 61 1.73 3.89 -5.14
C ASN A 61 0.32 3.94 -4.53
N ASN A 62 -0.25 5.14 -4.45
CA ASN A 62 -1.61 5.32 -3.94
C ASN A 62 -2.66 4.65 -4.84
N ILE A 63 -2.49 4.69 -6.17
CA ILE A 63 -3.36 3.96 -7.10
C ILE A 63 -3.28 2.46 -6.84
N LEU A 64 -2.08 1.89 -6.85
CA LEU A 64 -1.87 0.45 -6.70
C LEU A 64 -2.37 -0.08 -5.35
N ILE A 65 -2.15 0.67 -4.26
CA ILE A 65 -2.69 0.36 -2.93
C ILE A 65 -4.22 0.36 -2.96
N LYS A 66 -4.85 1.42 -3.51
CA LYS A 66 -6.32 1.50 -3.57
C LYS A 66 -6.94 0.34 -4.34
N LEU A 67 -6.34 -0.06 -5.47
CA LEU A 67 -6.86 -1.17 -6.28
C LEU A 67 -6.83 -2.50 -5.53
N ILE A 68 -5.73 -2.82 -4.84
CA ILE A 68 -5.65 -4.11 -4.13
C ILE A 68 -6.52 -4.12 -2.88
N GLU A 69 -6.66 -2.99 -2.17
CA GLU A 69 -7.48 -2.92 -0.96
C GLU A 69 -8.99 -3.01 -1.20
N GLN A 70 -9.44 -2.95 -2.47
CA GLN A 70 -10.83 -3.27 -2.84
C GLN A 70 -11.16 -4.77 -2.69
N ASN A 71 -10.14 -5.64 -2.64
CA ASN A 71 -10.34 -7.07 -2.49
C ASN A 71 -10.47 -7.45 -1.01
N SER A 72 -11.57 -8.13 -0.63
CA SER A 72 -11.86 -8.55 0.75
C SER A 72 -10.91 -9.59 1.35
N ASP A 73 -10.03 -10.18 0.55
CA ASP A 73 -8.99 -11.11 0.99
C ASP A 73 -7.64 -10.43 1.25
N VAL A 74 -7.60 -9.11 1.14
CA VAL A 74 -6.45 -8.25 1.42
C VAL A 74 -6.65 -7.58 2.78
N TYR A 75 -5.71 -7.81 3.69
CA TYR A 75 -5.71 -7.15 4.99
C TYR A 75 -5.25 -5.69 4.87
N ALA A 76 -4.18 -5.44 4.13
CA ALA A 76 -3.67 -4.11 3.81
C ALA A 76 -2.62 -4.13 2.71
N ALA A 77 -2.32 -2.97 2.13
CA ALA A 77 -1.14 -2.77 1.30
C ALA A 77 -0.32 -1.55 1.74
N LYS A 78 0.99 -1.58 1.48
CA LYS A 78 1.87 -0.44 1.77
C LYS A 78 3.03 -0.34 0.79
N LEU A 79 3.55 0.89 0.66
CA LEU A 79 4.81 1.15 -0.01
C LEU A 79 5.98 0.57 0.78
N THR A 80 6.98 0.07 0.06
CA THR A 80 8.33 -0.23 0.55
C THR A 80 9.40 0.27 -0.43
N GLY A 81 10.55 0.68 0.11
CA GLY A 81 11.65 1.29 -0.65
C GLY A 81 11.61 2.82 -0.75
N ALA A 82 12.54 3.39 -1.51
CA ALA A 82 12.87 4.82 -1.51
C ALA A 82 11.91 5.74 -2.30
N GLY A 83 10.69 5.30 -2.64
CA GLY A 83 9.64 6.15 -3.21
C GLY A 83 9.75 6.54 -4.70
N GLY A 84 10.92 6.48 -5.34
CA GLY A 84 11.14 6.87 -6.75
C GLY A 84 10.67 5.87 -7.83
N GLY A 85 9.66 5.05 -7.53
CA GLY A 85 9.24 3.87 -8.32
C GLY A 85 9.14 2.59 -7.46
N GLY A 86 8.82 2.76 -6.17
CA GLY A 86 8.90 1.72 -5.16
C GLY A 86 7.97 0.52 -5.37
N SER A 87 8.12 -0.48 -4.51
CA SER A 87 7.27 -1.68 -4.54
C SER A 87 6.09 -1.52 -3.60
N ILE A 88 4.93 -2.02 -4.00
CA ILE A 88 3.80 -2.20 -3.10
C ILE A 88 3.77 -3.64 -2.60
N PHE A 89 3.69 -3.80 -1.29
CA PHE A 89 3.51 -5.09 -0.64
C PHE A 89 2.10 -5.15 -0.09
N ALA A 90 1.39 -6.24 -0.40
CA ALA A 90 0.06 -6.52 0.12
C ALA A 90 0.11 -7.72 1.07
N LEU A 91 -0.48 -7.55 2.25
CA LEU A 91 -0.74 -8.61 3.19
C LEU A 91 -2.09 -9.23 2.85
N VAL A 92 -2.09 -10.50 2.49
CA VAL A 92 -3.26 -11.21 1.94
C VAL A 92 -3.52 -12.49 2.70
N LYS A 93 -4.75 -13.01 2.61
CA LYS A 93 -5.07 -14.35 3.13
C LYS A 93 -4.16 -15.40 2.45
N PRO A 94 -3.47 -16.28 3.21
CA PRO A 94 -2.44 -17.17 2.66
C PRO A 94 -2.89 -18.07 1.50
N ASP A 95 -4.16 -18.46 1.48
CA ASP A 95 -4.72 -19.36 0.46
C ASP A 95 -5.38 -18.60 -0.70
N MET A 96 -5.40 -17.27 -0.63
CA MET A 96 -6.00 -16.40 -1.65
C MET A 96 -4.97 -15.66 -2.50
N ILE A 97 -3.66 -15.93 -2.33
CA ILE A 97 -2.58 -15.20 -3.03
C ILE A 97 -2.81 -15.18 -4.55
N ASP A 98 -3.15 -16.32 -5.16
CA ASP A 98 -3.32 -16.41 -6.61
C ASP A 98 -4.58 -15.67 -7.09
N THR A 99 -5.69 -15.81 -6.36
CA THR A 99 -6.95 -15.10 -6.64
C THR A 99 -6.77 -13.59 -6.50
N VAL A 100 -6.13 -13.14 -5.42
CA VAL A 100 -5.82 -11.72 -5.19
C VAL A 100 -4.92 -11.19 -6.30
N LEU A 101 -3.85 -11.90 -6.64
CA LEU A 101 -2.93 -11.51 -7.71
C LEU A 101 -3.65 -11.35 -9.05
N LEU A 102 -4.54 -12.30 -9.40
CA LEU A 102 -5.32 -12.22 -10.62
C LEU A 102 -6.25 -11.01 -10.59
N SER A 103 -7.02 -10.83 -9.52
CA SER A 103 -7.94 -9.70 -9.37
C SER A 103 -7.22 -8.35 -9.43
N TRP A 104 -6.03 -8.24 -8.85
CA TRP A 104 -5.26 -7.00 -8.85
C TRP A 104 -4.77 -6.64 -10.25
N LYS A 105 -4.34 -7.64 -11.03
CA LYS A 105 -3.99 -7.46 -12.45
C LYS A 105 -5.20 -7.06 -13.29
N GLU A 106 -6.35 -7.69 -13.04
CA GLU A 106 -7.59 -7.36 -13.73
C GLU A 106 -8.05 -5.93 -13.44
N GLU A 107 -8.05 -5.50 -12.17
CA GLU A 107 -8.38 -4.13 -11.79
C GLU A 107 -7.40 -3.11 -12.38
N LEU A 108 -6.09 -3.41 -12.36
CA LEU A 108 -5.10 -2.57 -13.04
C LEU A 108 -5.39 -2.46 -14.55
N ASN A 109 -5.69 -3.57 -15.21
CA ASN A 109 -6.03 -3.57 -16.62
C ASN A 109 -7.32 -2.81 -16.92
N LYS A 110 -8.32 -2.84 -16.02
CA LYS A 110 -9.54 -2.04 -16.17
C LYS A 110 -9.21 -0.55 -16.17
N ILE A 111 -8.45 -0.06 -15.19
CA ILE A 111 -8.11 1.37 -15.13
C ILE A 111 -7.16 1.81 -16.26
N ILE A 112 -6.29 0.92 -16.76
CA ILE A 112 -5.44 1.21 -17.91
C ILE A 112 -6.28 1.35 -19.18
N ASN A 113 -7.29 0.50 -19.39
CA ASN A 113 -8.00 0.42 -20.65
C ASN A 113 -9.34 1.18 -20.69
N LYS A 114 -9.94 1.50 -19.53
CA LYS A 114 -11.25 2.17 -19.44
C LYS A 114 -11.10 3.51 -18.73
N GLU A 115 -11.17 4.58 -19.50
CA GLU A 115 -11.01 5.96 -19.01
C GLU A 115 -12.05 6.32 -17.96
N GLU A 116 -13.34 6.12 -18.27
CA GLU A 116 -14.44 6.41 -17.36
C GLU A 116 -14.31 5.68 -16.01
N TYR A 117 -13.77 4.45 -16.02
CA TYR A 117 -13.53 3.68 -14.80
C TYR A 117 -12.38 4.26 -13.97
N TYR A 118 -11.32 4.72 -14.64
CA TYR A 118 -10.21 5.40 -13.97
C TYR A 118 -10.67 6.73 -13.35
N GLU A 119 -11.38 7.57 -14.10
CA GLU A 119 -11.89 8.86 -13.63
C GLU A 119 -12.86 8.71 -12.45
N ALA A 120 -13.73 7.70 -12.49
CA ALA A 120 -14.63 7.41 -11.39
C ALA A 120 -13.89 7.02 -10.09
N LEU A 121 -12.79 6.27 -10.21
CA LEU A 121 -12.00 5.84 -9.04
C LEU A 121 -10.99 6.89 -8.57
N PHE A 122 -10.47 7.71 -9.47
CA PHE A 122 -9.37 8.64 -9.25
C PHE A 122 -9.65 10.00 -9.91
N PRO A 123 -10.73 10.70 -9.53
CA PRO A 123 -11.14 11.95 -10.20
C PRO A 123 -10.13 13.09 -10.05
N GLU A 124 -9.27 13.01 -9.03
CA GLU A 124 -8.23 14.02 -8.74
C GLU A 124 -6.90 13.73 -9.45
N TYR A 125 -6.75 12.58 -10.13
CA TYR A 125 -5.48 12.15 -10.70
C TYR A 125 -5.41 12.38 -12.21
N PRO A 126 -4.23 12.78 -12.74
CA PRO A 126 -4.08 13.04 -14.18
C PRO A 126 -4.33 11.78 -15.01
N LEU A 127 -5.01 11.91 -16.14
CA LEU A 127 -5.32 10.80 -17.05
C LEU A 127 -4.05 10.15 -17.59
N GLU A 128 -2.98 10.93 -17.78
CA GLU A 128 -1.69 10.47 -18.30
C GLU A 128 -1.02 9.43 -17.40
N ALA A 129 -1.37 9.40 -16.11
CA ALA A 129 -0.86 8.41 -15.15
C ALA A 129 -1.14 6.96 -15.59
N ARG A 130 -2.24 6.74 -16.32
CA ARG A 130 -2.59 5.42 -16.90
C ARG A 130 -1.48 4.84 -17.77
N ASN A 131 -0.68 5.67 -18.43
CA ASN A 131 0.40 5.20 -19.28
C ASN A 131 1.57 4.62 -18.48
N GLN A 132 1.92 5.20 -17.33
CA GLN A 132 3.02 4.69 -16.50
C GLN A 132 2.64 3.39 -15.79
N LEU A 133 1.35 3.23 -15.45
CA LEU A 133 0.82 2.02 -14.82
C LEU A 133 1.00 0.75 -15.68
N LYS A 134 1.13 0.89 -17.01
CA LYS A 134 1.42 -0.22 -17.94
C LYS A 134 2.75 -0.92 -17.63
N ASN A 135 3.67 -0.24 -16.95
CA ASN A 135 4.98 -0.77 -16.59
C ASN A 135 4.96 -1.52 -15.24
N ALA A 136 3.81 -1.61 -14.56
CA ALA A 136 3.72 -2.29 -13.27
C ALA A 136 4.01 -3.79 -13.41
N GLN A 137 4.89 -4.29 -12.55
CA GLN A 137 5.27 -5.70 -12.47
C GLN A 137 4.71 -6.31 -11.19
N PHE A 138 4.28 -7.56 -11.30
CA PHE A 138 3.66 -8.27 -10.19
C PHE A 138 4.48 -9.49 -9.82
N PHE A 139 4.74 -9.62 -8.53
CA PHE A 139 5.48 -10.73 -7.92
C PHE A 139 4.63 -11.34 -6.83
N LYS A 140 4.78 -12.65 -6.60
CA LYS A 140 4.14 -13.36 -5.48
C LYS A 140 5.17 -14.11 -4.67
N ILE A 141 5.03 -14.05 -3.35
CA ILE A 141 5.87 -14.77 -2.40
C ILE A 141 4.94 -15.40 -1.37
N LYS A 142 5.04 -16.72 -1.18
CA LYS A 142 4.40 -17.43 -0.07
C LYS A 142 5.45 -17.72 0.99
N ILE A 143 5.35 -17.06 2.13
CA ILE A 143 6.23 -17.32 3.27
C ILE A 143 5.72 -18.60 3.94
N VAL A 144 6.53 -19.65 3.92
CA VAL A 144 6.26 -20.90 4.65
C VAL A 144 7.02 -20.89 5.97
N SER A 145 6.40 -21.38 7.04
CA SER A 145 7.04 -21.48 8.35
C SER A 145 8.21 -22.45 8.34
N GLY A 146 9.33 -22.06 8.96
CA GLY A 146 10.47 -22.93 9.21
C GLY A 146 11.79 -22.27 8.80
N VAL A 147 12.67 -22.03 9.76
CA VAL A 147 14.09 -21.84 9.46
C VAL A 147 14.63 -23.24 9.16
N LYS A 148 14.84 -23.56 7.88
CA LYS A 148 15.69 -24.72 7.55
C LYS A 148 17.10 -24.35 7.99
N LYS A 149 17.60 -25.02 9.03
CA LYS A 149 19.02 -25.00 9.37
C LYS A 149 19.76 -25.50 8.14
N LEU A 150 20.67 -24.69 7.59
CA LEU A 150 21.59 -25.12 6.54
C LEU A 150 22.44 -26.28 7.05
#